data_AF-A0A951CB86-F1
#
_entry.id   AF-A0A951CB86-F1
#
_cell.length_a   1.000
_cell.length_b   1.000
_cell.length_c   1.000
_cell.angle_alpha   90.00
_cell.angle_beta   90.00
_cell.angle_gamma   90.00
#
_symmetry.space_group_name_H-M   'P 1'
#
loop_
_entity.id
_entity.type
_entity.pdbx_description
1 polymer ?
#
loop_
_entity_poly.entity_id
_entity_poly.type
_entity_poly.pdbx_seq_one_letter_code
_entity_poly.pdbx_strand_id
1 'polypeptide(L)' 'MLPFDETAALVWAKLMAEGTARGQPQSALDMIVAAVAEANDCVLVTDNKKHFAGLKVLNPLRTPL' A
#
# COMPACT_ATOMS: atom_id res chain seq x y z
N MET A 1 -10.01 -4.31 13.85
CA MET A 1 -8.60 -4.53 13.48
C MET A 1 -8.59 -5.50 12.30
N LEU A 2 -7.94 -5.16 11.19
CA LEU A 2 -7.80 -6.05 10.03
C LEU A 2 -6.46 -6.79 10.13
N PRO A 3 -6.43 -8.13 10.05
CA PRO A 3 -5.19 -8.89 10.11
C PRO A 3 -4.44 -8.84 8.76
N PHE A 4 -3.15 -9.14 8.81
CA PHE A 4 -2.40 -9.56 7.62
C PHE A 4 -2.60 -11.06 7.43
N ASP A 5 -3.66 -11.42 6.70
CA ASP A 5 -4.02 -12.80 6.38
C ASP A 5 -3.42 -13.26 5.03
N GLU A 6 -3.78 -14.47 4.59
CA GLU A 6 -3.28 -15.05 3.33
C GLU A 6 -3.62 -14.17 2.11
N THR A 7 -4.82 -13.58 2.08
CA THR A 7 -5.24 -12.70 0.99
C THR A 7 -4.36 -11.45 0.94
N ALA A 8 -4.14 -10.81 2.09
CA ALA A 8 -3.23 -9.67 2.20
C ALA A 8 -1.78 -10.07 1.86
N ALA A 9 -1.33 -11.27 2.20
CA ALA A 9 -0.01 -11.76 1.87
C ALA A 9 0.21 -11.93 0.35
N LEU A 10 -0.79 -12.41 -0.38
CA LEU A 10 -0.73 -12.52 -1.83
C LEU A 10 -0.69 -11.14 -2.50
N VAL A 11 -1.49 -10.18 -2.01
CA VAL A 11 -1.45 -8.80 -2.49
C VAL A 11 -0.09 -8.16 -2.20
N TRP A 12 0.46 -8.37 -1.01
CA TRP A 12 1.79 -7.89 -0.63
C TRP A 12 2.87 -8.41 -1.59
N ALA A 13 2.87 -9.71 -1.89
CA ALA A 13 3.84 -10.32 -2.79
C ALA A 13 3.75 -9.70 -4.19
N LYS A 14 2.54 -9.44 -4.69
CA LYS A 14 2.31 -8.75 -5.97
C LYS A 14 2.86 -7.32 -5.94
N LEU A 15 2.53 -6.53 -4.91
CA LEU A 15 3.02 -5.15 -4.78
C LEU A 15 4.55 -5.07 -4.73
N MET A 16 5.19 -5.98 -3.99
CA MET A 16 6.65 -6.08 -3.91
C MET A 16 7.28 -6.48 -5.25
N ALA A 17 6.69 -7.44 -5.96
CA ALA A 17 7.16 -7.87 -7.27
C ALA A 17 7.06 -6.73 -8.30
N GLU A 18 5.94 -6.00 -8.32
CA GLU A 18 5.76 -4.85 -9.20
C GLU A 18 6.71 -3.70 -8.89
N GLY A 19 6.92 -3.38 -7.60
CA GLY A 19 7.90 -2.38 -7.19
C GLY A 19 9.31 -2.72 -7.68
N THR A 20 9.72 -3.98 -7.48
CA THR A 20 10.99 -4.52 -7.97
C THR A 20 11.11 -4.40 -9.49
N ALA A 21 10.08 -4.82 -10.23
CA ALA A 21 10.08 -4.78 -11.69
C ALA A 21 10.18 -3.34 -12.25
N ARG A 22 9.67 -2.35 -11.52
CA ARG A 22 9.78 -0.91 -11.87
C ARG A 22 11.11 -0.28 -11.44
N GLY A 23 12.04 -1.03 -10.85
CA GLY A 23 13.28 -0.50 -10.31
C GLY A 23 13.07 0.41 -9.08
N GLN A 24 11.93 0.25 -8.40
CA GLN A 24 11.57 1.02 -7.22
C GLN A 24 11.31 0.06 -6.04
N PRO A 25 12.37 -0.38 -5.33
CA PRO A 25 12.22 -1.22 -4.16
C PRO A 25 11.30 -0.54 -3.13
N GLN A 26 10.22 -1.20 -2.76
CA GLN A 26 9.27 -0.69 -1.77
C GLN A 26 9.66 -1.12 -0.35
N SER A 27 9.28 -0.31 0.64
CA SER A 27 9.40 -0.70 2.05
C SER A 27 8.51 -1.90 2.33
N ALA A 28 9.09 -3.01 2.77
CA ALA A 28 8.35 -4.25 3.05
C ALA A 28 7.23 -4.04 4.09
N LEU A 29 7.48 -3.21 5.11
CA LEU A 29 6.51 -2.90 6.16
C LEU A 29 5.39 -2.00 5.66
N ASP A 30 5.71 -0.97 4.88
CA ASP A 30 4.68 -0.10 4.28
C ASP A 30 3.77 -0.90 3.35
N MET A 31 4.34 -1.87 2.62
CA MET A 31 3.58 -2.74 1.75
C MET A 31 2.64 -3.68 2.51
N ILE A 32 2.91 -4.05 3.77
CA ILE A 32 1.96 -4.83 4.58
C ILE A 32 0.69 -4.01 4.78
N VAL A 33 0.81 -2.74 5.15
CA VAL A 33 -0.34 -1.85 5.36
C VAL A 33 -1.10 -1.60 4.06
N ALA A 34 -0.37 -1.36 2.96
CA ALA A 34 -0.98 -1.23 1.64
C ALA A 34 -1.75 -2.48 1.20
N ALA A 35 -1.18 -3.67 1.43
CA ALA A 35 -1.80 -4.92 1.03
C ALA A 35 -3.06 -5.23 1.84
N VAL A 36 -3.05 -4.94 3.15
CA VAL A 36 -4.25 -5.05 3.99
C VAL A 36 -5.33 -4.08 3.49
N ALA A 37 -4.97 -2.83 3.16
CA ALA A 37 -5.94 -1.86 2.65
C ALA A 37 -6.55 -2.31 1.31
N GLU A 38 -5.71 -2.72 0.35
CA GLU A 38 -6.16 -3.16 -0.97
C GLU A 38 -7.02 -4.43 -0.89
N ALA A 39 -6.64 -5.42 -0.07
CA ALA A 39 -7.41 -6.65 0.12
C ALA A 39 -8.80 -6.41 0.73
N ASN A 40 -9.00 -5.27 1.38
CA ASN A 40 -10.25 -4.89 2.04
C ASN A 40 -10.94 -3.68 1.36
N ASP A 41 -10.55 -3.32 0.14
CA ASP A 41 -11.07 -2.16 -0.63
C ASP A 41 -11.08 -0.84 0.16
N CYS A 42 -10.06 -0.64 1.01
CA CYS A 42 -9.92 0.54 1.86
C CYS A 42 -9.08 1.64 1.20
N VAL A 43 -9.29 2.88 1.62
CA VAL A 43 -8.40 4.00 1.30
C VAL A 43 -7.28 4.06 2.34
N LEU A 44 -6.01 4.05 1.88
CA LEU A 44 -4.86 4.21 2.76
C LEU A 44 -4.70 5.68 3.15
N VAL A 45 -4.81 5.98 4.44
CA VAL A 45 -4.65 7.34 4.97
C VAL A 45 -3.23 7.51 5.53
N THR A 46 -2.41 8.35 4.90
CA THR A 46 -0.99 8.53 5.29
C THR A 46 -0.42 9.87 4.81
N ASP A 47 0.54 10.43 5.55
CA ASP A 47 1.32 11.58 5.07
C ASP A 47 2.34 11.19 3.99
N ASN A 48 2.92 9.99 4.11
CA ASN A 48 3.95 9.50 3.19
C ASN A 48 3.33 8.85 1.95
N LYS A 49 3.35 9.54 0.80
CA LYS A 49 2.83 9.00 -0.47
C LYS A 49 3.87 8.25 -1.32
N LYS A 50 5.17 8.31 -0.96
CA LYS A 50 6.28 7.93 -1.86
C LYS A 50 6.24 6.46 -2.31
N HIS A 51 5.67 5.58 -1.49
CA HIS A 51 5.67 4.13 -1.71
C HIS A 51 4.37 3.57 -2.27
N PHE A 52 3.34 4.40 -2.46
CA PHE A 52 1.97 3.92 -2.70
C PHE A 52 1.41 4.34 -4.07
N ALA A 53 2.29 4.54 -5.06
CA ALA A 53 1.87 4.89 -6.41
C ALA A 53 0.98 3.78 -7.00
N GLY A 54 -0.22 4.14 -7.48
CA GLY A 54 -1.20 3.21 -8.02
C GLY A 54 -2.25 2.70 -7.03
N LEU A 55 -2.11 3.03 -5.73
CA LEU A 55 -3.08 2.66 -4.70
C LEU A 55 -4.02 3.83 -4.35
N LYS A 56 -5.18 3.51 -3.76
CA LYS A 56 -6.12 4.50 -3.23
C LYS A 56 -5.55 5.14 -1.96
N VAL A 57 -5.00 6.35 -2.07
CA VAL A 57 -4.32 7.04 -0.96
C VAL A 57 -4.91 8.43 -0.70
N LEU A 58 -5.22 8.72 0.56
CA LEU A 58 -5.58 10.05 1.06
C LEU A 58 -4.48 10.56 2.01
N ASN A 59 -3.97 11.76 1.78
CA ASN A 59 -3.12 12.44 2.78
C ASN A 59 -3.97 13.50 3.48
N PRO A 60 -4.31 13.33 4.78
CA PRO A 60 -5.20 14.24 5.49
C PRO A 60 -4.53 15.57 5.86
N LEU A 61 -3.20 15.66 5.78
CA LEU A 61 -2.43 16.87 6.06
C LEU A 61 -2.24 17.75 4.83
N ARG A 62 -2.70 17.29 3.65
CA ARG A 62 -2.70 18.06 2.42
C ARG A 62 -4.13 18.25 1.96
N THR A 63 -4.61 19.48 2.01
CA THR A 63 -5.95 19.84 1.52
C THR A 63 -6.10 19.40 0.06
N PRO A 64 -7.15 18.64 -0.31
CA PRO A 64 -7.50 18.50 -1.71
C PRO A 64 -7.95 19.88 -2.22
N LEU A 65 -7.27 20.42 -3.23
CA LEU A 65 -7.82 21.52 -4.03
C LEU A 65 -9.00 20.99 -4.85
#